data_AF-A0AAD8SP20-F1
#
_entry.id   AF-A0AAD8SP20-F1
#
_cell.length_a   1.000
_cell.length_b   1.000
_cell.length_c   1.000
_cell.angle_alpha   90.00
_cell.angle_beta   90.00
_cell.angle_gamma   90.00
#
_symmetry.space_group_name_H-M   'P 1'
#
loop_
_entity.id
_entity.type
_entity.pdbx_description
1 polymer ?
#
loop_
_entity_poly.entity_id
_entity_poly.type
_entity_poly.pdbx_seq_one_letter_code
_entity_poly.pdbx_strand_id
1 'polypeptide(L)'
;MNAGSGSRFVATPQPNLPLSERESAETEWSEEPMSPTGRLMEDVGVHIVAMLGLGIPLNLPVFRAGIEKELLPRYPRFSSIQVMDDSTGGKPKWVRTTVNLDDHIIVPKVNTTAVASDPEKAVEDYVAALTTVPMDRRRPLWDFHFLDFPTSKATSTMVLRIHHSIGDGMSFMTLFVASSCSTDDPSRQAAMPPPPQRTGPIYQRQPRPPLSSGKALLMWAFSYLVLAWHTLVDGVLLVATVLFLCDPRTLFTRAARGSKAHLRKRFVHRSLSLDDVKFIKNVVNCVRKSSFYILIRENNATK
;
A
#
# COMPACT_ATOMS: atom_id res chain seq x y z
N MET A 1 -27.78 -40.53 -40.24
CA MET A 1 -26.61 -39.75 -40.70
C MET A 1 -27.03 -38.28 -40.68
N ASN A 2 -26.72 -37.56 -39.59
CA ASN A 2 -25.59 -36.61 -39.45
C ASN A 2 -25.57 -35.54 -40.56
N ALA A 3 -25.43 -34.23 -40.35
CA ALA A 3 -25.31 -33.30 -39.22
C ALA A 3 -25.60 -31.90 -39.87
N GLY A 4 -26.12 -30.87 -39.23
CA GLY A 4 -25.48 -30.11 -38.14
C GLY A 4 -26.10 -28.71 -38.13
N SER A 5 -26.62 -28.34 -36.97
CA SER A 5 -27.30 -27.09 -36.64
C SER A 5 -26.27 -26.00 -36.29
N GLY A 6 -26.34 -24.85 -36.95
CA GLY A 6 -25.56 -23.65 -36.63
C GLY A 6 -26.46 -22.58 -36.00
N SER A 7 -26.60 -22.61 -34.68
CA SER A 7 -27.30 -21.59 -33.90
C SER A 7 -26.52 -20.27 -33.94
N ARG A 8 -27.20 -19.22 -34.39
CA ARG A 8 -26.73 -17.84 -34.45
C ARG A 8 -26.98 -17.21 -33.08
N PHE A 9 -25.93 -17.05 -32.26
CA PHE A 9 -26.02 -16.35 -30.97
C PHE A 9 -26.37 -14.88 -31.20
N VAL A 10 -27.65 -14.54 -31.04
CA VAL A 10 -28.14 -13.17 -30.91
C VAL A 10 -28.11 -12.85 -29.42
N ALA A 11 -27.21 -11.95 -29.01
CA ALA A 11 -27.18 -11.44 -27.65
C ALA A 11 -28.38 -10.48 -27.46
N THR A 12 -29.42 -10.96 -26.79
CA THR A 12 -30.53 -10.12 -26.32
C THR A 12 -30.04 -9.23 -25.17
N PRO A 13 -30.29 -7.91 -25.18
CA PRO A 13 -29.98 -7.06 -24.03
C PRO A 13 -30.93 -7.41 -22.88
N GLN A 14 -30.39 -7.86 -21.75
CA GLN A 14 -31.17 -8.04 -20.52
C GLN A 14 -31.62 -6.66 -19.99
N PRO A 15 -32.89 -6.48 -19.61
CA PRO A 15 -33.37 -5.22 -19.06
C PRO A 15 -32.83 -5.01 -17.64
N ASN A 16 -32.51 -3.75 -17.33
CA ASN A 16 -31.93 -3.30 -16.07
C ASN A 16 -32.79 -3.74 -14.85
N LEU A 17 -32.28 -4.69 -14.04
CA LEU A 17 -32.85 -4.96 -12.72
C LEU A 17 -32.43 -3.86 -11.71
N PRO A 18 -33.36 -3.40 -10.85
CA PRO A 18 -33.08 -2.36 -9.87
C PRO A 18 -32.15 -2.82 -8.73
N LEU A 19 -31.37 -1.86 -8.22
CA LEU A 19 -30.27 -2.04 -7.26
C LEU A 19 -30.67 -2.57 -5.87
N SER A 20 -31.96 -2.69 -5.55
CA SER A 20 -32.44 -3.01 -4.19
C SER A 20 -32.47 -4.51 -3.86
N GLU A 21 -32.35 -5.41 -4.83
CA GLU A 21 -32.34 -6.87 -4.58
C GLU A 21 -30.93 -7.46 -4.42
N ARG A 22 -29.87 -6.64 -4.42
CA ARG A 22 -28.51 -7.09 -4.06
C ARG A 22 -28.27 -7.16 -2.55
N GLU A 23 -29.19 -6.66 -1.72
CA GLU A 23 -28.95 -6.44 -0.28
C GLU A 23 -29.61 -7.50 0.63
N SER A 24 -29.89 -8.70 0.13
CA SER A 24 -30.37 -9.80 0.98
C SER A 24 -29.83 -11.17 0.55
N ALA A 25 -28.54 -11.23 0.25
CA ALA A 25 -27.79 -12.47 0.33
C ALA A 25 -27.02 -12.46 1.65
N GLU A 26 -27.50 -13.26 2.61
CA GLU A 26 -26.75 -13.63 3.80
C GLU A 26 -25.31 -13.92 3.40
N THR A 27 -24.39 -13.08 3.87
CA THR A 27 -23.02 -13.10 3.38
C THR A 27 -22.27 -14.22 4.07
N GLU A 28 -22.40 -15.43 3.54
CA GLU A 28 -21.51 -16.55 3.82
C GLU A 28 -20.13 -16.20 3.26
N TRP A 29 -19.32 -15.53 4.08
CA TRP A 29 -17.96 -15.10 3.72
C TRP A 29 -17.05 -16.34 3.62
N SER A 30 -16.92 -16.87 2.42
CA SER A 30 -16.05 -18.01 2.13
C SER A 30 -14.58 -17.73 2.46
N GLU A 31 -13.90 -18.71 3.07
CA GLU A 31 -12.47 -18.65 3.37
C GLU A 31 -11.65 -18.38 2.10
N GLU A 32 -10.96 -17.23 2.06
CA GLU A 32 -10.25 -16.81 0.87
C GLU A 32 -8.79 -17.32 0.87
N PRO A 33 -8.33 -17.95 -0.22
CA PRO A 33 -6.94 -18.36 -0.33
C PRO A 33 -6.01 -17.14 -0.36
N MET A 34 -4.82 -17.27 0.23
CA MET A 34 -3.83 -16.19 0.18
C MET A 34 -3.33 -15.92 -1.24
N SER A 35 -3.17 -14.64 -1.58
CA SER A 35 -2.56 -14.20 -2.84
C SER A 35 -1.09 -14.63 -2.94
N PRO A 36 -0.55 -14.85 -4.16
CA PRO A 36 0.86 -15.21 -4.33
C PRO A 36 1.84 -14.24 -3.68
N THR A 37 1.57 -12.93 -3.79
CA THR A 37 2.38 -11.87 -3.14
C THR A 37 2.31 -11.94 -1.62
N GLY A 38 1.13 -12.23 -1.06
CA GLY A 38 0.96 -12.38 0.39
C GLY A 38 1.78 -13.53 0.97
N ARG A 39 1.87 -14.66 0.25
CA ARG A 39 2.69 -15.83 0.62
C ARG A 39 4.19 -15.50 0.61
N LEU A 40 4.66 -14.85 -0.46
CA LEU A 40 6.07 -14.46 -0.54
C LEU A 40 6.46 -13.51 0.60
N MET A 41 5.60 -12.55 0.95
CA MET A 41 5.89 -11.60 2.03
C MET A 41 5.83 -12.23 3.41
N GLU A 42 5.02 -13.27 3.60
CA GLU A 42 5.01 -14.11 4.79
C GLU A 42 6.33 -14.85 4.97
N ASP A 43 6.82 -15.52 3.93
CA ASP A 43 8.10 -16.24 3.97
C ASP A 43 9.28 -15.30 4.27
N VAL A 44 9.22 -14.07 3.78
CA VAL A 44 10.27 -13.05 4.00
C VAL A 44 10.10 -12.31 5.34
N GLY A 45 8.94 -12.44 6.01
CA GLY A 45 8.68 -11.86 7.34
C GLY A 45 8.67 -10.33 7.34
N VAL A 46 8.24 -9.70 6.24
CA VAL A 46 8.27 -8.25 6.09
C VAL A 46 7.12 -7.61 6.87
N HIS A 47 7.47 -6.72 7.79
CA HIS A 47 6.52 -5.87 8.49
C HIS A 47 6.81 -4.40 8.20
N ILE A 48 5.74 -3.61 8.19
CA ILE A 48 5.75 -2.16 8.05
C ILE A 48 5.60 -1.59 9.46
N VAL A 49 6.43 -0.60 9.77
CA VAL A 49 6.31 0.19 11.01
C VAL A 49 6.05 1.63 10.64
N ALA A 50 4.95 2.17 11.13
CA ALA A 50 4.56 3.57 10.98
C ALA A 50 4.57 4.25 12.36
N MET A 51 5.10 5.47 12.41
CA MET A 51 5.11 6.31 13.61
C MET A 51 4.21 7.52 13.37
N LEU A 52 3.29 7.78 14.29
CA LEU A 52 2.36 8.91 14.26
C LEU A 52 2.55 9.72 15.54
N GLY A 53 3.05 10.95 15.38
CA GLY A 53 3.13 11.92 16.48
C GLY A 53 1.80 12.66 16.62
N LEU A 54 1.25 12.69 17.83
CA LEU A 54 -0.02 13.35 18.16
C LEU A 54 0.25 14.61 18.97
N GLY A 55 -0.42 15.72 18.62
CA GLY A 55 -0.34 16.98 19.35
C GLY A 55 -1.16 17.03 20.65
N ILE A 56 -1.82 15.93 21.00
CA ILE A 56 -2.64 15.76 22.20
C ILE A 56 -2.33 14.40 22.84
N PRO A 57 -2.59 14.23 24.16
CA PRO A 57 -2.54 12.91 24.77
C PRO A 57 -3.60 12.01 24.15
N LEU A 58 -3.25 10.75 23.90
CA LEU A 58 -4.19 9.81 23.28
C LEU A 58 -5.17 9.27 24.32
N ASN A 59 -6.46 9.32 23.98
CA ASN A 59 -7.51 8.67 24.76
C ASN A 59 -7.67 7.20 24.34
N LEU A 60 -7.06 6.27 25.08
CA LEU A 60 -7.09 4.83 24.79
C LEU A 60 -8.51 4.24 24.71
N PRO A 61 -9.46 4.54 25.64
CA PRO A 61 -10.83 4.08 25.51
C PRO A 61 -11.51 4.48 24.19
N VAL A 62 -11.36 5.74 23.78
CA VAL A 62 -11.93 6.24 22.51
C VAL A 62 -11.28 5.55 21.32
N PHE A 63 -9.95 5.41 21.36
CA PHE A 63 -9.20 4.72 20.31
C PHE A 63 -9.62 3.25 20.17
N ARG A 64 -9.76 2.53 21.30
CA ARG A 64 -10.25 1.15 21.35
C ARG A 64 -11.62 1.02 20.72
N ALA A 65 -12.56 1.89 21.11
CA ALA A 65 -13.91 1.91 20.55
C ALA A 65 -13.90 2.19 19.03
N GLY A 66 -13.00 3.06 18.56
CA GLY A 66 -12.81 3.32 17.14
C GLY A 66 -12.34 2.07 16.36
N ILE A 67 -11.42 1.29 16.92
CA ILE A 67 -11.00 0.03 16.31
C ILE A 67 -12.18 -0.96 16.21
N GLU A 68 -12.89 -1.16 17.33
CA GLU A 68 -14.01 -2.11 17.40
C GLU A 68 -15.16 -1.76 16.45
N LYS A 69 -15.51 -0.47 16.35
CA LYS A 69 -16.67 -0.01 15.60
C LYS A 69 -16.39 0.30 14.13
N GLU A 70 -15.18 0.75 13.81
CA GLU A 70 -14.84 1.22 12.45
C GLU A 70 -13.82 0.30 11.76
N LEU A 71 -12.68 0.03 12.38
CA LEU A 71 -11.57 -0.68 11.72
C LEU A 71 -11.91 -2.15 11.46
N LEU A 72 -12.30 -2.90 12.49
CA LEU A 72 -12.54 -4.35 12.37
C LEU A 72 -13.73 -4.69 11.47
N PRO A 73 -14.86 -3.96 11.50
CA PRO A 73 -15.98 -4.24 10.60
C PRO A 73 -15.67 -3.87 9.15
N ARG A 74 -14.99 -2.74 8.92
CA ARG A 74 -14.72 -2.22 7.56
C ARG A 74 -13.58 -2.96 6.85
N TYR A 75 -12.63 -3.53 7.60
CA TYR A 75 -11.44 -4.17 7.05
C TYR A 75 -11.27 -5.61 7.58
N PRO A 76 -11.86 -6.63 6.93
CA PRO A 76 -11.87 -8.01 7.42
C PRO A 76 -10.49 -8.61 7.70
N ARG A 77 -9.44 -8.18 6.98
CA ARG A 77 -8.06 -8.65 7.19
C ARG A 77 -7.49 -8.32 8.57
N PHE A 78 -7.99 -7.27 9.23
CA PHE A 78 -7.61 -6.97 10.61
C PHE A 78 -8.23 -7.95 11.61
N SER A 79 -9.25 -8.71 11.21
CA SER A 79 -9.86 -9.78 12.01
C SER A 79 -9.50 -11.17 11.49
N SER A 80 -8.42 -11.31 10.70
CA SER A 80 -8.07 -12.59 10.07
C SER A 80 -6.68 -13.07 10.48
N ILE A 81 -6.53 -14.38 10.64
CA ILE A 81 -5.26 -15.08 10.81
C ILE A 81 -4.96 -15.96 9.60
N GLN A 82 -3.67 -16.25 9.42
CA GLN A 82 -3.21 -17.14 8.36
C GLN A 82 -3.16 -18.56 8.93
N VAL A 83 -3.90 -19.48 8.33
CA VAL A 83 -3.93 -20.90 8.73
C VAL A 83 -3.45 -21.73 7.55
N MET A 84 -2.54 -22.65 7.81
CA MET A 84 -2.12 -23.67 6.85
C MET A 84 -3.19 -24.75 6.82
N ASP A 85 -3.76 -24.99 5.65
CA ASP A 85 -4.73 -26.06 5.48
C ASP A 85 -4.07 -27.26 4.77
N ASP A 86 -3.83 -28.30 5.56
CA ASP A 86 -3.23 -29.54 5.09
C ASP A 86 -4.13 -30.26 4.07
N SER A 87 -5.45 -30.04 4.12
CA SER A 87 -6.43 -30.67 3.21
C SER A 87 -6.42 -30.08 1.79
N THR A 88 -5.91 -28.86 1.60
CA THR A 88 -5.79 -28.20 0.28
C THR A 88 -4.37 -28.20 -0.28
N GLY A 89 -3.52 -29.12 0.21
CA GLY A 89 -2.13 -29.27 -0.24
C GLY A 89 -1.20 -28.22 0.37
N GLY A 90 -1.44 -27.81 1.62
CA GLY A 90 -0.56 -26.92 2.37
C GLY A 90 -0.61 -25.46 1.91
N LYS A 91 -1.72 -25.01 1.32
CA LYS A 91 -1.87 -23.62 0.88
C LYS A 91 -2.39 -22.78 2.06
N PRO A 92 -1.75 -21.65 2.39
CA PRO A 92 -2.24 -20.78 3.44
C PRO A 92 -3.55 -20.11 3.04
N LYS A 93 -4.46 -20.02 4.00
CA LYS A 93 -5.78 -19.40 3.90
C LYS A 93 -5.96 -18.34 4.98
N TRP A 94 -6.79 -17.34 4.70
CA TRP A 94 -7.20 -16.38 5.71
C TRP A 94 -8.47 -16.85 6.39
N VAL A 95 -8.40 -17.03 7.71
CA VAL A 95 -9.52 -17.45 8.54
C VAL A 95 -9.84 -16.31 9.51
N ARG A 96 -11.12 -15.93 9.58
CA ARG A 96 -11.55 -14.87 10.50
C ARG A 96 -11.47 -15.40 11.94
N THR A 97 -11.01 -14.56 12.86
CA THR A 97 -10.92 -14.87 14.28
C THR A 97 -11.49 -13.73 15.11
N THR A 98 -11.83 -14.03 16.36
CA THR A 98 -12.18 -13.02 17.34
C THR A 98 -10.92 -12.28 17.76
N VAL A 99 -10.93 -10.95 17.64
CA VAL A 99 -9.80 -10.09 17.99
C VAL A 99 -9.87 -9.71 19.45
N ASN A 100 -8.83 -10.02 20.23
CA ASN A 100 -8.65 -9.50 21.57
C ASN A 100 -7.80 -8.22 21.52
N LEU A 101 -8.42 -7.05 21.69
CA LEU A 101 -7.71 -5.78 21.58
C LEU A 101 -6.60 -5.56 22.62
N ASP A 102 -6.68 -6.22 23.77
CA ASP A 102 -5.63 -6.10 24.80
C ASP A 102 -4.29 -6.71 24.35
N ASP A 103 -4.32 -7.63 23.37
CA ASP A 103 -3.11 -8.20 22.75
C ASP A 103 -2.54 -7.31 21.63
N HIS A 104 -3.31 -6.32 21.17
CA HIS A 104 -2.97 -5.45 20.05
C HIS A 104 -2.74 -3.98 20.44
N ILE A 105 -3.20 -3.54 21.60
CA ILE A 105 -3.04 -2.18 22.13
C ILE A 105 -2.03 -2.25 23.29
N ILE A 106 -0.78 -1.90 23.00
CA ILE A 106 0.35 -2.10 23.92
C ILE A 106 0.81 -0.74 24.45
N VAL A 107 0.80 -0.57 25.77
CA VAL A 107 1.41 0.59 26.44
C VAL A 107 2.73 0.14 27.08
N PRO A 108 3.88 0.29 26.39
CA PRO A 108 5.15 -0.17 26.91
C PRO A 108 5.61 0.65 28.12
N LYS A 109 6.20 -0.03 29.10
CA LYS A 109 6.94 0.62 30.19
C LYS A 109 8.31 1.02 29.66
N VAL A 110 8.48 2.30 29.33
CA VAL A 110 9.76 2.84 28.86
C VAL A 110 10.59 3.33 30.05
N ASN A 111 11.91 3.23 29.97
CA ASN A 111 12.81 3.71 31.02
C ASN A 111 12.71 5.23 31.15
N THR A 112 12.16 5.70 32.27
CA THR A 112 11.92 7.13 32.55
C THR A 112 13.20 7.95 32.57
N THR A 113 14.34 7.38 32.98
CA THR A 113 15.63 8.10 32.99
C THR A 113 16.16 8.32 31.57
N ALA A 114 15.95 7.35 30.67
CA ALA A 114 16.29 7.48 29.26
C ALA A 114 15.39 8.51 28.56
N VAL A 115 14.07 8.47 28.83
CA VAL A 115 13.10 9.43 28.29
C VAL A 115 13.41 10.86 28.75
N ALA A 116 13.74 11.06 30.03
CA ALA A 116 14.09 12.37 30.56
C ALA A 116 15.39 12.94 29.97
N SER A 117 16.31 12.07 29.54
CA SER A 117 17.57 12.48 28.93
C SER A 117 17.42 12.85 27.46
N ASP A 118 16.69 12.04 26.69
CA ASP A 118 16.47 12.21 25.25
C ASP A 118 15.18 11.46 24.83
N PRO A 119 14.02 12.14 24.82
CA PRO A 119 12.75 11.48 24.57
C PRO A 119 12.62 11.02 23.11
N GLU A 120 13.19 11.73 22.14
CA GLU A 120 13.25 11.31 20.74
C GLU A 120 14.02 10.01 20.59
N LYS A 121 15.22 9.94 21.16
CA LYS A 121 16.03 8.73 21.13
C LYS A 121 15.34 7.57 21.83
N ALA A 122 14.59 7.81 22.90
CA ALA A 122 13.80 6.76 23.56
C ALA A 122 12.74 6.16 22.62
N VAL A 123 12.06 6.98 21.81
CA VAL A 123 11.13 6.52 20.76
C VAL A 123 11.88 5.73 19.68
N GLU A 124 12.96 6.28 19.15
CA GLU A 124 13.79 5.64 18.12
C GLU A 124 14.33 4.29 18.57
N ASP A 125 14.82 4.22 19.80
CA ASP A 125 15.35 3.01 20.42
C ASP A 125 14.25 1.97 20.61
N TYR A 126 13.06 2.39 21.05
CA TYR A 126 11.91 1.51 21.18
C TYR A 126 11.51 0.90 19.84
N VAL A 127 11.35 1.72 18.80
CA VAL A 127 10.98 1.28 17.45
C VAL A 127 12.05 0.36 16.86
N ALA A 128 13.33 0.69 17.06
CA ALA A 128 14.45 -0.16 16.68
C ALA A 128 14.36 -1.55 17.32
N ALA A 129 14.09 -1.61 18.63
CA ALA A 129 13.91 -2.89 19.33
C ALA A 129 12.67 -3.64 18.82
N LEU A 130 11.57 -2.93 18.55
CA LEU A 130 10.32 -3.53 18.07
C LEU A 130 10.50 -4.30 16.75
N THR A 131 11.37 -3.83 15.86
CA THR A 131 11.67 -4.53 14.59
C THR A 131 12.44 -5.85 14.74
N THR A 132 12.99 -6.11 15.91
CA THR A 132 13.70 -7.37 16.20
C THR A 132 12.79 -8.44 16.80
N VAL A 133 11.60 -8.04 17.28
CA VAL A 133 10.66 -8.94 17.92
C VAL A 133 9.74 -9.57 16.86
N PRO A 134 9.72 -10.90 16.71
CA PRO A 134 8.80 -11.56 15.79
C PRO A 134 7.34 -11.36 16.22
N MET A 135 6.44 -11.26 15.24
CA MET A 135 5.01 -11.20 15.52
C MET A 135 4.45 -12.59 15.80
N ASP A 136 3.49 -12.67 16.73
CA ASP A 136 2.78 -13.91 17.04
C ASP A 136 1.74 -14.19 15.95
N ARG A 137 1.89 -15.35 15.29
CA ARG A 137 1.04 -15.77 14.16
C ARG A 137 -0.31 -16.33 14.58
N ARG A 138 -0.54 -16.54 15.88
CA ARG A 138 -1.82 -17.04 16.40
C ARG A 138 -2.90 -15.96 16.49
N ARG A 139 -2.51 -14.70 16.29
CA ARG A 139 -3.39 -13.53 16.31
C ARG A 139 -3.22 -12.70 15.03
N PRO A 140 -4.18 -11.83 14.68
CA PRO A 140 -4.04 -10.94 13.54
C PRO A 140 -2.72 -10.17 13.58
N LEU A 141 -2.01 -10.08 12.46
CA LEU A 141 -0.62 -9.65 12.43
C LEU A 141 -0.46 -8.11 12.42
N TRP A 142 -1.01 -7.43 13.42
CA TRP A 142 -0.87 -5.99 13.63
C TRP A 142 -0.87 -5.66 15.12
N ASP A 143 -0.20 -4.58 15.52
CA ASP A 143 -0.25 -4.03 16.88
C ASP A 143 0.01 -2.53 16.89
N PHE A 144 -0.62 -1.85 17.83
CA PHE A 144 -0.42 -0.45 18.15
C PHE A 144 0.33 -0.33 19.47
N HIS A 145 1.38 0.49 19.48
CA HIS A 145 2.18 0.77 20.66
C HIS A 145 2.07 2.26 21.02
N PHE A 146 1.74 2.55 22.28
CA PHE A 146 1.47 3.91 22.75
C PHE A 146 2.56 4.40 23.68
N LEU A 147 3.34 5.36 23.18
CA LEU A 147 4.38 6.04 23.93
C LEU A 147 3.78 7.34 24.47
N ASP A 148 3.24 7.25 25.69
CA ASP A 148 2.55 8.36 26.37
C ASP A 148 3.54 9.24 27.14
N PHE A 149 4.43 9.90 26.40
CA PHE A 149 5.31 10.93 26.91
C PHE A 149 5.61 11.97 25.83
N PRO A 150 5.82 13.23 26.22
CA PRO A 150 6.08 14.29 25.26
C PRO A 150 7.48 14.18 24.66
N THR A 151 7.56 14.50 23.38
CA THR A 151 8.79 14.78 22.61
C THR A 151 8.75 16.24 22.15
N SER A 152 9.81 16.73 21.52
CA SER A 152 9.86 18.09 20.95
C SER A 152 8.78 18.38 19.91
N LYS A 153 8.14 17.36 19.32
CA LYS A 153 7.18 17.52 18.20
C LYS A 153 5.81 16.91 18.43
N ALA A 154 5.64 16.13 19.49
CA ALA A 154 4.40 15.42 19.77
C ALA A 154 4.22 15.26 21.27
N THR A 155 2.99 15.41 21.75
CA THR A 155 2.61 15.17 23.15
C THR A 155 2.56 13.67 23.45
N SER A 156 2.19 12.85 22.46
CA SER A 156 2.24 11.39 22.54
C SER A 156 2.60 10.80 21.18
N THR A 157 3.19 9.60 21.16
CA THR A 157 3.55 8.92 19.90
C THR A 157 2.88 7.56 19.82
N MET A 158 2.20 7.29 18.71
CA MET A 158 1.65 5.98 18.38
C MET A 158 2.53 5.29 17.33
N VAL A 159 2.90 4.05 17.58
CA VAL A 159 3.63 3.20 16.62
C VAL A 159 2.70 2.09 16.17
N LEU A 160 2.37 2.05 14.89
CA LEU A 160 1.67 0.93 14.27
C LEU A 160 2.71 -0.01 13.66
N ARG A 161 2.71 -1.27 14.05
CA ARG A 161 3.43 -2.32 13.36
C ARG A 161 2.42 -3.29 12.74
N ILE A 162 2.62 -3.58 11.47
CA ILE A 162 1.68 -4.39 10.67
C ILE A 162 2.45 -5.27 9.69
N HIS A 163 2.01 -6.51 9.54
CA HIS A 163 2.63 -7.42 8.59
C HIS A 163 2.20 -7.10 7.15
N HIS A 164 3.14 -7.15 6.20
CA HIS A 164 2.92 -6.75 4.80
C HIS A 164 1.92 -7.67 4.08
N SER A 165 1.62 -8.86 4.62
CA SER A 165 0.55 -9.71 4.08
C SER A 165 -0.86 -9.14 4.26
N ILE A 166 -1.07 -8.20 5.18
CA ILE A 166 -2.39 -7.59 5.44
C ILE A 166 -2.73 -6.54 4.38
N GLY A 167 -1.73 -5.82 3.86
CA GLY A 167 -1.93 -4.74 2.90
C GLY A 167 -0.63 -4.20 2.35
N ASP A 168 -0.75 -3.42 1.28
CA ASP A 168 0.36 -2.67 0.71
C ASP A 168 0.37 -1.22 1.21
N GLY A 169 1.43 -0.48 0.87
CA GLY A 169 1.57 0.92 1.27
C GLY A 169 0.39 1.80 0.85
N MET A 170 -0.21 1.55 -0.32
CA MET A 170 -1.36 2.32 -0.81
C MET A 170 -2.64 2.03 -0.01
N SER A 171 -2.88 0.76 0.32
CA SER A 171 -4.00 0.36 1.16
C SER A 171 -3.89 0.98 2.55
N PHE A 172 -2.68 1.01 3.13
CA PHE A 172 -2.47 1.67 4.42
C PHE A 172 -2.62 3.19 4.36
N MET A 173 -2.13 3.84 3.30
CA MET A 173 -2.37 5.29 3.13
C MET A 173 -3.85 5.60 2.97
N THR A 174 -4.59 4.77 2.23
CA THR A 174 -6.04 4.93 2.06
C THR A 174 -6.78 4.71 3.38
N LEU A 175 -6.35 3.73 4.19
CA LEU A 175 -6.85 3.52 5.54
C LEU A 175 -6.62 4.76 6.42
N PHE A 176 -5.40 5.29 6.45
CA PHE A 176 -5.09 6.48 7.26
C PHE A 176 -5.92 7.69 6.85
N VAL A 177 -6.12 7.93 5.55
CA VAL A 177 -6.99 9.01 5.06
C VAL A 177 -8.44 8.76 5.45
N ALA A 178 -8.96 7.54 5.28
CA ALA A 178 -10.32 7.18 5.67
C ALA A 178 -10.58 7.29 7.17
N SER A 179 -9.53 7.13 7.99
CA SER A 179 -9.56 7.33 9.45
C SER A 179 -9.27 8.78 9.88
N SER A 180 -9.04 9.70 8.94
CA SER A 180 -8.76 11.11 9.21
C SER A 180 -9.97 12.00 8.90
N CYS A 181 -10.05 13.14 9.58
CA CYS A 181 -11.04 14.17 9.29
C CYS A 181 -10.45 15.26 8.40
N SER A 182 -11.32 16.03 7.73
CA SER A 182 -10.91 17.21 6.99
C SER A 182 -10.34 18.26 7.95
N THR A 183 -9.28 18.95 7.53
CA THR A 183 -8.74 20.10 8.27
C THR A 183 -9.68 21.30 8.25
N ASP A 184 -10.49 21.42 7.19
CA ASP A 184 -11.44 22.53 7.02
C ASP A 184 -12.74 22.30 7.80
N ASP A 185 -13.13 21.04 7.98
CA ASP A 185 -14.35 20.64 8.68
C ASP A 185 -14.13 19.31 9.44
N PRO A 186 -13.93 19.36 10.76
CA PRO A 186 -13.71 18.18 11.59
C PRO A 186 -14.87 17.18 11.60
N SER A 187 -16.08 17.58 11.17
CA SER A 187 -17.24 16.68 11.08
C SER A 187 -17.23 15.81 9.81
N ARG A 188 -16.36 16.13 8.84
CA ARG A 188 -16.26 15.46 7.55
C ARG A 188 -15.01 14.58 7.48
N GLN A 189 -15.14 13.39 6.88
CA GLN A 189 -13.98 12.54 6.55
C GLN A 189 -13.06 13.22 5.53
N ALA A 190 -11.76 12.99 5.65
CA ALA A 190 -10.80 13.45 4.66
C ALA A 190 -11.11 12.81 3.30
N ALA A 191 -11.28 13.65 2.27
CA ALA A 191 -11.57 13.17 0.93
C ALA A 191 -10.27 12.74 0.26
N MET A 192 -10.27 11.53 -0.32
CA MET A 192 -9.23 11.17 -1.28
C MET A 192 -9.33 12.09 -2.50
N PRO A 193 -8.21 12.58 -3.04
CA PRO A 193 -8.24 13.33 -4.28
C PRO A 193 -8.88 12.48 -5.38
N PRO A 194 -9.69 13.08 -6.27
CA PRO A 194 -10.30 12.33 -7.36
C PRO A 194 -9.20 11.67 -8.19
N PRO A 195 -9.41 10.42 -8.65
CA PRO A 195 -8.47 9.81 -9.56
C PRO A 195 -8.29 10.74 -10.77
N PRO A 196 -7.06 10.98 -11.23
CA PRO A 196 -6.83 11.86 -12.36
C PRO A 196 -7.67 11.38 -13.55
N GLN A 197 -8.53 12.26 -14.07
CA GLN A 197 -9.31 11.97 -15.26
C GLN A 197 -8.35 11.75 -16.41
N ARG A 198 -8.28 10.50 -16.87
CA ARG A 198 -7.30 10.09 -17.86
C ARG A 198 -7.81 10.49 -19.24
N THR A 199 -7.16 11.46 -19.88
CA THR A 199 -7.55 11.98 -21.21
C THR A 199 -7.10 11.07 -22.37
N GLY A 200 -6.58 9.86 -22.10
CA GLY A 200 -6.15 8.95 -23.17
C GLY A 200 -5.62 7.59 -22.69
N PRO A 201 -5.44 6.63 -23.62
CA PRO A 201 -4.90 5.31 -23.32
C PRO A 201 -3.42 5.36 -22.89
N ILE A 202 -3.01 4.48 -21.96
CA ILE A 202 -1.62 4.36 -21.44
C ILE A 202 -0.62 4.10 -22.57
N TYR A 203 -1.08 3.30 -23.53
CA TYR A 203 -0.38 2.98 -24.74
C TYR A 203 -1.32 3.37 -25.87
N GLN A 204 -1.00 4.42 -26.62
CA GLN A 204 -1.58 4.57 -27.94
C GLN A 204 -1.11 3.37 -28.75
N ARG A 205 -1.99 2.38 -28.90
CA ARG A 205 -1.75 1.27 -29.82
C ARG A 205 -1.65 1.92 -31.19
N GLN A 206 -0.44 2.02 -31.73
CA GLN A 206 -0.25 2.51 -33.09
C GLN A 206 -1.20 1.74 -34.01
N PRO A 207 -1.90 2.40 -34.93
CA PRO A 207 -2.80 1.73 -35.87
C PRO A 207 -2.02 0.58 -36.51
N ARG A 208 -2.55 -0.65 -36.42
CA ARG A 208 -1.95 -1.77 -37.13
C ARG A 208 -1.90 -1.37 -38.61
N PRO A 209 -0.72 -1.37 -39.26
CA PRO A 209 -0.65 -1.05 -40.67
C PRO A 209 -1.57 -2.01 -41.44
N PRO A 210 -2.28 -1.52 -42.48
CA PRO A 210 -3.19 -2.37 -43.24
C PRO A 210 -2.42 -3.59 -43.76
N LEU A 211 -2.96 -4.79 -43.51
CA LEU A 211 -2.37 -6.09 -43.86
C LEU A 211 -2.29 -6.34 -45.38
N SER A 212 -2.28 -5.31 -46.22
CA SER A 212 -2.22 -5.41 -47.68
C SER A 212 -0.81 -5.23 -48.26
N SER A 213 0.23 -5.18 -47.43
CA SER A 213 1.61 -5.02 -47.89
C SER A 213 2.57 -5.86 -47.05
N GLY A 214 3.29 -6.81 -47.66
CA GLY A 214 4.25 -7.68 -46.96
C GLY A 214 5.32 -6.93 -46.15
N LYS A 215 5.62 -5.68 -46.53
CA LYS A 215 6.51 -4.78 -45.77
C LYS A 215 5.97 -4.43 -44.38
N ALA A 216 4.65 -4.31 -44.21
CA ALA A 216 4.02 -4.01 -42.94
C ALA A 216 4.11 -5.17 -41.93
N LEU A 217 3.98 -6.41 -42.41
CA LEU A 217 4.17 -7.63 -41.61
C LEU A 217 5.64 -7.77 -41.18
N LEU A 218 6.58 -7.49 -42.08
CA LEU A 218 8.01 -7.52 -41.79
C LEU A 218 8.39 -6.46 -40.73
N MET A 219 7.92 -5.22 -40.86
CA MET A 219 8.14 -4.15 -39.88
C MET A 219 7.53 -4.49 -38.52
N TRP A 220 6.34 -5.10 -38.50
CA TRP A 220 5.68 -5.56 -37.28
C TRP A 220 6.52 -6.65 -36.59
N ALA A 221 6.92 -7.70 -37.32
CA ALA A 221 7.76 -8.77 -36.77
C ALA A 221 9.11 -8.24 -36.27
N PHE A 222 9.73 -7.32 -37.02
CA PHE A 222 10.97 -6.66 -36.63
C PHE A 222 10.81 -5.86 -35.32
N SER A 223 9.69 -5.18 -35.12
CA SER A 223 9.40 -4.48 -33.87
C SER A 223 9.35 -5.41 -32.66
N TYR A 224 8.77 -6.62 -32.78
CA TYR A 224 8.80 -7.61 -31.69
C TYR A 224 10.20 -8.17 -31.45
N LEU A 225 10.98 -8.34 -32.51
CA LEU A 225 12.37 -8.80 -32.39
C LEU A 225 13.23 -7.75 -31.67
N VAL A 226 13.07 -6.47 -32.02
CA VAL A 226 13.72 -5.33 -31.33
C VAL A 226 13.27 -5.26 -29.87
N LEU A 227 11.99 -5.40 -29.58
CA LEU A 227 11.47 -5.42 -28.20
C LEU A 227 12.06 -6.60 -27.40
N ALA A 228 12.10 -7.80 -27.99
CA ALA A 228 12.69 -8.98 -27.37
C ALA A 228 14.18 -8.78 -27.10
N TRP A 229 14.92 -8.17 -28.03
CA TRP A 229 16.33 -7.82 -27.86
C TRP A 229 16.54 -6.82 -26.72
N HIS A 230 15.77 -5.73 -26.66
CA HIS A 230 15.86 -4.78 -25.55
C HIS A 230 15.52 -5.42 -24.20
N THR A 231 14.48 -6.25 -24.15
CA THR A 231 14.10 -6.98 -22.93
C THR A 231 15.21 -7.94 -22.50
N LEU A 232 15.85 -8.63 -23.45
CA LEU A 232 17.00 -9.50 -23.18
C LEU A 232 18.19 -8.69 -22.63
N VAL A 233 18.55 -7.58 -23.28
CA VAL A 233 19.65 -6.70 -22.85
C VAL A 233 19.36 -6.14 -21.46
N ASP A 234 18.15 -5.66 -21.20
CA ASP A 234 17.72 -5.14 -19.89
C ASP A 234 17.78 -6.23 -18.82
N GLY A 235 17.34 -7.45 -19.15
CA GLY A 235 17.44 -8.61 -18.26
C GLY A 235 18.88 -8.98 -17.94
N VAL A 236 19.76 -9.02 -18.94
CA VAL A 236 21.19 -9.28 -18.76
C VAL A 236 21.83 -8.16 -17.94
N LEU A 237 21.52 -6.90 -18.23
CA LEU A 237 22.02 -5.75 -17.48
C LEU A 237 21.55 -5.78 -16.03
N LEU A 238 20.30 -6.16 -15.76
CA LEU A 238 19.76 -6.32 -14.41
C LEU A 238 20.53 -7.43 -13.66
N VAL A 239 20.71 -8.60 -14.28
CA VAL A 239 21.47 -9.71 -13.69
C VAL A 239 22.92 -9.29 -13.44
N ALA A 240 23.56 -8.63 -14.42
CA ALA A 240 24.91 -8.12 -14.27
C ALA A 240 25.01 -7.07 -13.16
N THR A 241 24.03 -6.17 -13.04
CA THR A 241 23.95 -5.19 -11.96
C THR A 241 23.84 -5.90 -10.61
N VAL A 242 22.93 -6.87 -10.48
CA VAL A 242 22.73 -7.61 -9.23
C VAL A 242 23.98 -8.42 -8.83
N LEU A 243 24.69 -9.01 -9.79
CA LEU A 243 25.85 -9.88 -9.53
C LEU A 243 27.16 -9.11 -9.36
N PHE A 244 27.34 -7.98 -10.07
CA PHE A 244 28.63 -7.29 -10.17
C PHE A 244 28.62 -5.86 -9.62
N LEU A 245 27.48 -5.15 -9.61
CA LEU A 245 27.39 -3.88 -8.87
C LEU A 245 27.22 -4.19 -7.38
N CYS A 246 28.37 -4.27 -6.70
CA CYS A 246 28.37 -4.09 -5.26
C CYS A 246 28.08 -2.62 -4.97
N ASP A 247 27.06 -2.35 -4.17
CA ASP A 247 26.81 -1.01 -3.66
C ASP A 247 28.09 -0.49 -2.97
N PRO A 248 28.48 0.78 -3.22
CA PRO A 248 29.56 1.39 -2.47
C PRO A 248 29.26 1.26 -0.97
N ARG A 249 30.28 0.97 -0.18
CA ARG A 249 30.12 0.89 1.27
C ARG A 249 29.79 2.29 1.80
N THR A 250 28.51 2.53 2.02
CA THR A 250 28.01 3.71 2.70
C THR A 250 27.78 3.38 4.17
N LEU A 251 27.56 4.41 4.99
CA LEU A 251 27.11 4.25 6.39
C LEU A 251 25.80 3.45 6.51
N PHE A 252 25.05 3.29 5.42
CA PHE A 252 23.79 2.55 5.36
C PHE A 252 23.95 1.12 4.81
N THR A 253 25.12 0.74 4.33
CA THR A 253 25.36 -0.58 3.74
C THR A 253 25.56 -1.62 4.85
N ARG A 254 24.85 -2.75 4.75
CA ARG A 254 24.82 -3.86 5.74
C ARG A 254 26.24 -4.32 6.12
N ALA A 255 26.49 -4.45 7.43
CA ALA A 255 27.73 -5.07 7.94
C ALA A 255 27.91 -6.51 7.40
N ALA A 256 29.16 -6.91 7.16
CA ALA A 256 29.57 -8.04 6.34
C ALA A 256 28.77 -9.34 6.49
N ARG A 257 28.59 -10.05 5.35
CA ARG A 257 28.08 -11.43 5.25
C ARG A 257 28.74 -12.32 6.31
N GLY A 258 27.97 -12.74 7.31
CA GLY A 258 28.44 -13.70 8.32
C GLY A 258 27.65 -13.67 9.63
N SER A 259 27.04 -12.54 9.99
CA SER A 259 26.16 -12.46 11.16
C SER A 259 24.73 -12.83 10.75
N LYS A 260 24.21 -13.89 11.38
CA LYS A 260 22.81 -14.32 11.25
C LYS A 260 21.87 -13.14 11.53
N ALA A 261 20.74 -13.18 10.84
CA ALA A 261 19.66 -12.21 10.80
C ALA A 261 19.29 -11.57 12.16
N HIS A 262 18.77 -10.34 12.10
CA HIS A 262 18.31 -9.48 13.22
C HIS A 262 19.33 -8.52 13.85
N LEU A 263 20.22 -7.91 13.05
CA LEU A 263 20.84 -6.66 13.51
C LEU A 263 19.75 -5.59 13.67
N ARG A 264 19.62 -5.06 14.89
CA ARG A 264 18.73 -3.96 15.26
C ARG A 264 18.90 -2.80 14.28
N LYS A 265 17.89 -2.52 13.47
CA LYS A 265 17.89 -1.38 12.56
C LYS A 265 17.83 -0.10 13.40
N ARG A 266 18.70 0.86 13.13
CA ARG A 266 18.64 2.17 13.79
C ARG A 266 17.63 3.03 13.04
N PHE A 267 16.62 3.50 13.76
CA PHE A 267 15.66 4.49 13.25
C PHE A 267 16.14 5.86 13.67
N VAL A 268 16.07 6.81 12.76
CA VAL A 268 16.28 8.23 13.06
C VAL A 268 15.19 8.99 12.36
N HIS A 269 14.42 9.81 13.10
CA HIS A 269 13.37 10.61 12.50
C HIS A 269 13.78 12.07 12.38
N ARG A 270 13.58 12.64 11.20
CA ARG A 270 13.73 14.09 10.95
C ARG A 270 12.43 14.61 10.38
N SER A 271 12.04 15.80 10.81
CA SER A 271 10.87 16.47 10.23
C SER A 271 11.35 17.47 9.22
N LEU A 272 10.66 17.48 8.09
CA LEU A 272 10.88 18.43 7.01
C LEU A 272 9.60 19.25 6.88
N SER A 273 9.73 20.56 6.66
CA SER A 273 8.57 21.41 6.41
C SER A 273 7.96 21.04 5.04
N LEU A 274 6.65 20.87 5.00
CA LEU A 274 5.95 20.68 3.72
C LEU A 274 6.06 21.91 2.82
N ASP A 275 6.21 23.10 3.39
CA ASP A 275 6.39 24.32 2.61
C ASP A 275 7.77 24.37 1.96
N ASP A 276 8.81 23.86 2.64
CA ASP A 276 10.14 23.69 2.05
C ASP A 276 10.10 22.67 0.91
N VAL A 277 9.39 21.55 1.10
CA VAL A 277 9.20 20.54 0.06
C VAL A 277 8.45 21.12 -1.15
N LYS A 278 7.40 21.91 -0.93
CA LYS A 278 6.67 22.61 -2.01
C LYS A 278 7.56 23.64 -2.70
N PHE A 279 8.37 24.38 -1.95
CA PHE A 279 9.31 25.35 -2.48
C PHE A 279 10.32 24.67 -3.41
N ILE A 280 10.97 23.61 -2.95
CA ILE A 280 11.92 22.82 -3.76
C ILE A 280 11.21 22.26 -5.00
N LYS A 281 10.03 21.66 -4.85
CA LYS A 281 9.23 21.17 -5.98
C LYS A 281 8.99 22.26 -7.03
N ASN A 282 8.65 23.47 -6.60
CA ASN A 282 8.37 24.61 -7.48
C ASN A 282 9.64 25.12 -8.17
N VAL A 283 10.76 25.18 -7.45
CA VAL A 283 12.06 25.63 -7.97
C VAL A 283 12.64 24.63 -8.98
N VAL A 284 12.61 23.34 -8.65
CA VAL A 284 13.19 22.27 -9.49
C VAL A 284 12.25 21.88 -10.65
N ASN A 285 11.03 22.44 -10.69
CA ASN A 285 10.07 22.26 -11.77
C ASN A 285 9.75 20.77 -12.06
N CYS A 286 9.81 19.91 -11.03
CA CYS A 286 9.69 18.46 -11.14
C CYS A 286 8.28 17.98 -11.55
N VAL A 287 7.29 18.86 -11.58
CA VAL A 287 5.95 18.58 -12.08
C VAL A 287 5.74 19.47 -13.30
N ARG A 288 5.67 18.87 -14.50
CA ARG A 288 5.27 19.58 -15.72
C ARG A 288 3.95 20.30 -15.44
N LYS A 289 3.96 21.63 -15.50
CA LYS A 289 2.72 22.41 -15.58
C LYS A 289 1.96 21.90 -16.80
N SER A 290 0.87 21.19 -16.58
CA SER A 290 -0.10 20.97 -17.65
C SER A 290 -0.75 22.32 -17.89
N SER A 291 -0.15 23.12 -18.79
CA SER A 291 -0.78 24.35 -19.28
C SER A 291 -1.97 23.95 -20.14
N PHE A 292 -3.14 23.81 -19.52
CA PHE A 292 -4.40 23.90 -20.24
C PHE A 292 -4.65 25.38 -20.55
N TYR A 293 -4.31 25.81 -21.75
CA TYR A 293 -4.87 27.04 -22.31
C TYR A 293 -6.30 26.73 -22.76
N ILE A 294 -7.28 27.09 -21.93
CA ILE A 294 -8.66 27.24 -22.40
C ILE A 294 -8.68 28.56 -23.16
N LEU A 295 -8.56 28.51 -24.48
CA LEU A 295 -8.89 29.64 -25.36
C LEU A 295 -10.42 29.83 -25.32
N ILE A 296 -10.90 30.68 -24.43
CA ILE A 296 -12.26 31.22 -24.53
C ILE A 296 -12.22 32.23 -25.67
N ARG A 297 -12.74 31.83 -26.83
CA ARG A 297 -13.02 32.72 -27.96
C ARG A 297 -14.33 33.43 -27.65
N GLU A 298 -14.27 34.66 -27.15
CA GLU A 298 -15.41 35.56 -27.13
C GLU A 298 -15.79 35.92 -28.57
N ASN A 299 -16.89 35.35 -29.06
CA ASN A 299 -17.55 35.87 -30.26
C ASN A 299 -18.36 37.10 -29.85
N ASN A 300 -17.80 38.28 -30.08
CA ASN A 300 -18.57 39.52 -30.14
C ASN A 300 -19.53 39.43 -31.34
N ALA A 301 -20.81 39.17 -31.06
CA ALA A 301 -21.89 39.45 -31.97
C ALA A 301 -22.45 40.84 -31.61
N THR A 302 -22.08 41.85 -32.39
CA THR A 302 -22.84 43.09 -32.52
C THR A 302 -23.26 43.25 -33.97
N LYS A 303 -24.54 43.59 -34.12
CA LYS A 303 -25.27 43.85 -35.36
C LYS A 303 -24.56 44.79 -36.32
#